data_AF-C8PEB9-F1
#
_entry.id   AF-C8PEB9-F1
#
_cell.length_a   1.000
_cell.length_b   1.000
_cell.length_c   1.000
_cell.angle_alpha   90.00
_cell.angle_beta   90.00
_cell.angle_gamma   90.00
#
_symmetry.space_group_name_H-M   'P 1'
#
loop_
_entity.id
_entity.type
_entity.pdbx_description
1 polymer ?
#
loop_
_entity_poly.entity_id
_entity_poly.type
_entity_poly.pdbx_seq_one_letter_code
_entity_poly.pdbx_strand_id
1 'polypeptide(L)'
;APFIARLIESALLEVDGGVIEAAKSFGASKTQIIFRVMFVEALPSIIGAITLTLIVIIGFTAMAGTVGGGGLGDVAIRYGFQRFRPDIMAYTVVILIVLVQIIQSIGNLLYKITKK
;
A
#
# COMPACT_ATOMS: atom_id res chain seq x y z
N ALA A 1 -14.10 -1.17 -3.54
CA ALA A 1 -12.88 -0.64 -4.16
C ALA A 1 -12.19 -1.75 -4.96
N PRO A 2 -12.27 -1.74 -6.31
CA PRO A 2 -11.76 -2.84 -7.16
C PRO A 2 -10.23 -2.97 -7.14
N PHE A 3 -9.50 -1.86 -7.00
CA PHE A 3 -8.03 -1.85 -6.99
C PHE A 3 -7.44 -2.67 -5.82
N ILE A 4 -7.88 -2.39 -4.59
CA ILE A 4 -7.39 -3.07 -3.38
C ILE A 4 -7.77 -4.55 -3.41
N ALA A 5 -9.00 -4.88 -3.84
CA ALA A 5 -9.45 -6.25 -3.98
C ALA A 5 -8.53 -7.05 -4.92
N ARG A 6 -8.14 -6.46 -6.06
CA ARG A 6 -7.23 -7.09 -7.01
C ARG A 6 -5.81 -7.28 -6.46
N LEU A 7 -5.31 -6.33 -5.67
CA LEU A 7 -4.00 -6.46 -5.02
C LEU A 7 -4.01 -7.58 -3.98
N ILE A 8 -5.06 -7.68 -3.16
CA ILE A 8 -5.21 -8.76 -2.16
C ILE A 8 -5.38 -10.12 -2.85
N GLU A 9 -6.18 -10.18 -3.92
CA GLU A 9 -6.33 -11.39 -4.73
C GLU A 9 -4.98 -11.85 -5.29
N SER A 10 -4.19 -10.93 -5.84
CA SER A 10 -2.86 -11.23 -6.37
C SER A 10 -1.90 -11.72 -5.28
N ALA A 11 -1.95 -11.12 -4.08
CA ALA A 11 -1.15 -11.55 -2.94
C ALA A 11 -1.52 -12.96 -2.45
N LEU A 12 -2.80 -13.34 -2.50
CA LEU A 12 -3.26 -14.69 -2.15
C LEU A 12 -2.85 -15.72 -3.22
N LEU A 13 -2.80 -15.33 -4.49
CA LEU A 13 -2.37 -16.18 -5.60
C LEU A 13 -0.84 -16.36 -5.67
N GLU A 14 -0.07 -15.53 -4.98
CA GLU A 14 1.40 -15.60 -4.90
C GLU A 14 1.88 -16.72 -3.94
N VAL A 15 0.99 -17.28 -3.12
CA VAL A 15 1.29 -18.38 -2.20
C VAL A 15 1.69 -19.64 -2.98
N ASP A 16 2.85 -20.22 -2.62
CA ASP A 16 3.37 -21.42 -3.26
C ASP A 16 2.39 -22.61 -3.13
N GLY A 17 2.06 -23.23 -4.27
CA GLY A 17 1.25 -24.43 -4.34
C GLY A 17 1.80 -25.60 -3.51
N GLY A 18 3.13 -25.70 -3.36
CA GLY A 18 3.79 -26.70 -2.52
C GLY A 18 3.42 -26.59 -1.04
N VAL A 19 3.22 -25.38 -0.52
CA VAL A 19 2.75 -25.17 0.87
C VAL A 19 1.30 -25.65 1.02
N ILE A 20 0.47 -25.43 -0.01
CA ILE A 20 -0.91 -25.88 -0.05
C ILE A 20 -0.98 -27.42 -0.16
N GLU A 21 -0.13 -28.04 -0.98
CA GLU A 21 -0.05 -29.50 -1.12
C GLU A 21 0.45 -30.17 0.16
N ALA A 22 1.47 -29.61 0.82
CA ALA A 22 1.93 -30.08 2.12
C ALA A 22 0.79 -30.04 3.15
N ALA A 23 0.06 -28.92 3.25
CA ALA A 23 -1.08 -28.80 4.16
C ALA A 23 -2.18 -29.84 3.89
N LYS A 24 -2.44 -30.15 2.61
CA LYS A 24 -3.37 -31.22 2.22
C LYS A 24 -2.87 -32.60 2.65
N SER A 25 -1.58 -32.89 2.47
CA SER A 25 -0.98 -34.17 2.90
C SER A 25 -1.00 -34.36 4.41
N PHE A 26 -0.99 -33.28 5.19
CA PHE A 26 -1.19 -33.32 6.65
C PHE A 26 -2.68 -33.44 7.08
N GLY A 27 -3.61 -33.55 6.13
CA GLY A 27 -5.04 -33.72 6.42
C GLY A 27 -5.78 -32.43 6.78
N ALA A 28 -5.24 -31.25 6.44
CA ALA A 28 -5.91 -29.99 6.69
C ALA A 28 -7.20 -29.87 5.86
N SER A 29 -8.29 -29.45 6.49
CA SER A 29 -9.56 -29.15 5.81
C SER A 29 -9.45 -27.91 4.92
N LYS A 30 -10.31 -27.77 3.91
CA LYS A 30 -10.32 -26.61 2.99
C LYS A 30 -10.34 -25.26 3.73
N THR A 31 -11.12 -25.15 4.79
CA THR A 31 -11.22 -23.93 5.60
C THR A 31 -9.93 -23.64 6.36
N GLN A 32 -9.25 -24.67 6.87
CA GLN A 32 -7.95 -24.51 7.52
C GLN A 32 -6.88 -24.07 6.51
N ILE A 33 -6.89 -24.61 5.29
CA ILE A 33 -5.96 -24.21 4.23
C ILE A 33 -6.15 -22.73 3.90
N ILE A 34 -7.39 -22.26 3.70
CA ILE A 34 -7.65 -20.86 3.34
C ILE A 34 -7.25 -19.90 4.48
N PHE A 35 -7.77 -20.12 5.69
CA PHE A 35 -7.64 -19.14 6.78
C PHE A 35 -6.35 -19.27 7.60
N ARG A 36 -5.76 -20.46 7.68
CA ARG A 36 -4.55 -20.69 8.51
C ARG A 36 -3.28 -20.87 7.71
N VAL A 37 -3.37 -21.29 6.45
CA VAL A 37 -2.18 -21.51 5.62
C VAL A 37 -2.05 -20.37 4.63
N MET A 38 -2.95 -20.27 3.65
CA MET A 38 -2.88 -19.26 2.59
C MET A 38 -2.89 -17.83 3.13
N PHE A 39 -3.80 -17.52 4.06
CA PHE A 39 -3.88 -16.17 4.61
C PHE A 39 -2.61 -15.77 5.36
N VAL A 40 -2.07 -16.67 6.18
CA VAL A 40 -0.85 -16.42 6.98
C VAL A 40 0.37 -16.28 6.08
N GLU A 41 0.51 -17.18 5.10
CA GLU A 41 1.62 -17.16 4.15
C GLU A 41 1.58 -15.92 3.24
N ALA A 42 0.37 -15.45 2.87
CA ALA A 42 0.19 -14.25 2.07
C ALA A 42 0.33 -12.94 2.87
N LEU A 43 0.41 -12.97 4.21
CA LEU A 43 0.45 -11.76 5.04
C LEU A 43 1.54 -10.76 4.62
N PRO A 44 2.79 -11.16 4.32
CA PRO A 44 3.81 -10.22 3.85
C PRO A 44 3.37 -9.51 2.57
N SER A 45 2.87 -10.24 1.57
CA SER A 45 2.38 -9.66 0.32
C SER A 45 1.16 -8.75 0.53
N ILE A 46 0.26 -9.11 1.45
CA ILE A 46 -0.88 -8.26 1.83
C ILE A 46 -0.42 -6.94 2.47
N ILE A 47 0.59 -6.97 3.35
CA ILE A 47 1.17 -5.76 3.93
C ILE A 47 1.77 -4.86 2.83
N GLY A 48 2.43 -5.46 1.84
CA GLY A 48 2.91 -4.75 0.66
C GLY A 48 1.77 -4.06 -0.11
N ALA A 49 0.69 -4.79 -0.37
CA ALA A 49 -0.51 -4.27 -1.05
C ALA A 49 -1.17 -3.10 -0.28
N ILE A 50 -1.26 -3.20 1.04
CA ILE A 50 -1.81 -2.13 1.91
C ILE A 50 -0.89 -0.91 1.86
N THR A 51 0.42 -1.11 1.96
CA THR A 51 1.41 -0.01 1.89
C THR A 51 1.31 0.74 0.57
N LEU A 52 1.25 0.01 -0.55
CA LEU A 52 1.05 0.59 -1.87
C LEU A 52 -0.27 1.37 -1.96
N THR A 53 -1.34 0.80 -1.42
CA THR A 53 -2.66 1.46 -1.39
C THR A 53 -2.61 2.80 -0.66
N LEU A 54 -1.95 2.86 0.50
CA LEU A 54 -1.80 4.11 1.26
C LEU A 54 -1.05 5.17 0.45
N ILE A 55 0.03 4.78 -0.23
CA ILE A 55 0.82 5.67 -1.11
C ILE A 55 -0.05 6.19 -2.26
N VAL A 56 -0.84 5.33 -2.90
CA VAL A 56 -1.76 5.72 -3.98
C VAL A 56 -2.82 6.71 -3.47
N ILE A 57 -3.37 6.49 -2.27
CA ILE A 57 -4.34 7.40 -1.67
C ILE A 57 -3.72 8.79 -1.47
N ILE A 58 -2.47 8.89 -1.04
CA ILE A 58 -1.77 10.18 -0.92
C ILE A 58 -1.61 10.86 -2.28
N GLY A 59 -1.32 10.09 -3.33
CA GLY A 59 -1.34 10.60 -4.70
C GLY A 59 -2.73 11.14 -5.10
N PHE A 60 -3.80 10.43 -4.72
CA PHE A 60 -5.17 10.90 -4.96
C PHE A 60 -5.53 12.15 -4.17
N THR A 61 -5.06 12.32 -2.93
CA THR A 61 -5.29 13.57 -2.19
C THR A 61 -4.54 14.75 -2.81
N ALA A 62 -3.33 14.52 -3.34
CA ALA A 62 -2.59 15.54 -4.07
C ALA A 62 -3.35 15.98 -5.34
N MET A 63 -3.89 15.02 -6.11
CA MET A 63 -4.76 15.32 -7.25
C MET A 63 -6.08 15.99 -6.83
N ALA A 64 -6.67 15.59 -5.72
CA ALA A 64 -7.91 16.20 -5.20
C ALA A 64 -7.74 17.69 -4.88
N GLY A 65 -6.51 18.14 -4.56
CA GLY A 65 -6.18 19.55 -4.42
C GLY A 65 -6.48 20.39 -5.67
N THR A 66 -6.41 19.80 -6.87
CA THR A 66 -6.74 20.50 -8.13
C THR A 66 -8.21 20.89 -8.23
N VAL A 67 -9.10 20.12 -7.59
CA VAL A 67 -10.56 20.30 -7.62
C VAL A 67 -11.10 20.87 -6.30
N GLY A 68 -10.22 21.41 -5.44
CA GLY A 68 -10.61 22.04 -4.18
C GLY A 68 -10.84 21.07 -3.02
N GLY A 69 -10.36 19.82 -3.12
CA GLY A 69 -10.42 18.81 -2.06
C GLY A 69 -9.49 19.05 -0.86
N GLY A 70 -8.69 20.13 -0.88
CA GLY A 70 -7.78 20.52 0.19
C GLY A 70 -6.49 19.69 0.27
N GLY A 71 -5.82 19.75 1.42
CA GLY A 71 -4.59 19.00 1.69
C GLY A 71 -3.32 19.59 1.06
N LEU A 72 -2.24 18.80 1.06
CA LEU A 72 -0.93 19.25 0.55
C LEU A 72 -0.96 19.57 -0.96
N GLY A 73 -1.77 18.86 -1.75
CA GLY A 73 -1.95 19.16 -3.17
C GLY A 73 -2.55 20.54 -3.42
N ASP A 74 -3.53 20.95 -2.60
CA ASP A 74 -4.13 22.28 -2.68
C ASP A 74 -3.11 23.37 -2.37
N VAL A 75 -2.23 23.14 -1.39
CA VAL A 75 -1.15 24.06 -1.05
C VAL A 75 -0.16 24.21 -2.22
N ALA A 76 0.26 23.09 -2.81
CA ALA A 76 1.17 23.09 -3.96
C ALA A 76 0.58 23.87 -5.14
N ILE A 77 -0.71 23.69 -5.42
CA ILE A 77 -1.36 24.32 -6.57
C ILE A 77 -1.63 25.79 -6.31
N ARG A 78 -2.31 26.13 -5.21
CA ARG A 78 -2.74 27.52 -4.96
C ARG A 78 -1.61 28.44 -4.59
N TYR A 79 -0.68 27.97 -3.77
CA TYR A 79 0.40 28.82 -3.24
C TYR A 79 1.71 28.64 -3.99
N GLY A 80 1.98 27.46 -4.55
CA GLY A 80 3.15 27.19 -5.38
C GLY A 80 2.91 27.54 -6.84
N PHE A 81 2.09 26.75 -7.54
CA PHE A 81 1.90 26.81 -8.99
C PHE A 81 1.22 28.11 -9.44
N GLN A 82 0.02 28.39 -8.95
CA GLN A 82 -0.80 29.53 -9.39
C GLN A 82 -0.19 30.89 -9.06
N ARG A 83 0.64 30.96 -8.01
CA ARG A 83 1.35 32.19 -7.60
C ARG A 83 2.78 32.25 -8.11
N PHE A 84 3.21 31.30 -8.95
CA PHE A 84 4.57 31.20 -9.48
C PHE A 84 5.65 31.27 -8.39
N ARG A 85 5.40 30.61 -7.25
CA ARG A 85 6.35 30.50 -6.13
C ARG A 85 7.01 29.12 -6.13
N PRO A 86 8.17 28.94 -6.80
CA PRO A 86 8.84 27.64 -6.87
C PRO A 86 9.27 27.13 -5.49
N ASP A 87 9.57 28.02 -4.54
CA ASP A 87 9.99 27.63 -3.18
C ASP A 87 8.89 26.84 -2.45
N ILE A 88 7.65 27.33 -2.50
CA ILE A 88 6.50 26.67 -1.86
C ILE A 88 6.21 25.33 -2.54
N MET A 89 6.33 25.29 -3.87
CA MET A 89 6.17 24.06 -4.63
C MET A 89 7.22 23.02 -4.20
N ALA A 90 8.49 23.43 -4.09
CA ALA A 90 9.59 22.56 -3.66
C ALA A 90 9.36 22.03 -2.23
N TYR A 91 9.00 22.90 -1.28
CA TYR A 91 8.69 22.46 0.09
C TYR A 91 7.55 21.45 0.13
N THR A 92 6.48 21.68 -0.64
CA THR A 92 5.33 20.77 -0.64
C THR A 92 5.69 19.41 -1.25
N VAL A 93 6.48 19.39 -2.33
CA VAL A 93 6.98 18.14 -2.93
C VAL A 93 7.88 17.39 -1.95
N VAL A 94 8.80 18.07 -1.26
CA VAL A 94 9.68 17.45 -0.25
C VAL A 94 8.86 16.84 0.89
N ILE A 95 7.83 17.54 1.39
CA ILE A 95 6.95 17.02 2.43
C ILE A 95 6.22 15.76 1.95
N LEU A 96 5.69 15.76 0.72
CA LEU A 96 5.04 14.57 0.14
C LEU A 96 5.99 13.39 0.02
N ILE A 97 7.22 13.63 -0.45
CA ILE A 97 8.26 12.59 -0.55
C ILE A 97 8.55 12.02 0.84
N VAL A 98 8.78 12.86 1.85
CA VAL A 98 9.07 12.42 3.22
C VAL A 98 7.91 11.60 3.78
N LEU A 99 6.67 12.02 3.57
CA LEU A 99 5.48 11.32 4.04
C LEU A 99 5.34 9.93 3.38
N VAL A 100 5.53 9.84 2.06
CA VAL A 100 5.53 8.56 1.33
C VAL A 100 6.66 7.66 1.83
N GLN A 101 7.86 8.22 2.05
CA GLN A 101 9.00 7.45 2.57
C GLN A 101 8.77 6.92 3.99
N ILE A 102 8.11 7.68 4.87
CA ILE A 102 7.74 7.21 6.20
C ILE A 102 6.81 5.99 6.09
N ILE A 103 5.77 6.07 5.26
CA ILE A 103 4.82 4.97 5.06
C ILE A 103 5.50 3.75 4.45
N GLN A 104 6.33 3.95 3.42
CA GLN A 104 7.09 2.87 2.80
C GLN A 104 8.05 2.21 3.80
N SER A 105 8.71 3.00 4.64
CA SER A 105 9.64 2.48 5.65
C SER A 105 8.93 1.63 6.70
N ILE A 106 7.77 2.10 7.18
CA ILE A 106 6.92 1.34 8.12
C ILE A 106 6.41 0.06 7.45
N GLY A 107 5.90 0.16 6.21
CA GLY A 107 5.43 -1.00 5.45
C GLY A 107 6.53 -2.04 5.22
N ASN A 108 7.73 -1.60 4.88
CA ASN A 108 8.90 -2.47 4.73
C ASN A 108 9.33 -3.14 6.05
N LEU A 109 9.23 -2.41 7.16
CA LEU A 109 9.51 -2.96 8.49
C LEU A 109 8.50 -4.07 8.83
N LEU A 110 7.21 -3.80 8.65
CA LEU A 110 6.13 -4.77 8.88
C LEU A 110 6.29 -6.00 7.97
N TYR A 111 6.57 -5.79 6.68
CA TYR A 111 6.84 -6.87 5.73
C TYR A 111 7.96 -7.80 6.22
N LYS A 112 9.07 -7.23 6.71
CA LYS A 112 10.22 -8.00 7.22
C LYS A 112 9.89 -8.76 8.50
N ILE A 113 9.05 -8.20 9.37
CA ILE A 113 8.63 -8.86 10.61
C ILE A 113 7.74 -10.06 10.30
N THR A 114 6.83 -9.94 9.33
CA THR A 114 5.87 -11.00 9.00
C THR A 114 6.42 -12.08 8.08
N LYS A 115 7.53 -11.81 7.37
CA LYS A 115 8.25 -12.83 6.58
C LYS A 115 9.10 -13.78 7.45
N LYS A 116 9.32 -13.44 8.72
CA LYS A 116 10.08 -14.24 9.68
C LYS A 116 9.21 -15.32 10.32
#